data_AF-A0A2D8WYP5-F1
#
_entry.id   AF-A0A2D8WYP5-F1
#
_cell.length_a   1.000
_cell.length_b   1.000
_cell.length_c   1.000
_cell.angle_alpha   90.00
_cell.angle_beta   90.00
_cell.angle_gamma   90.00
#
_symmetry.space_group_name_H-M   'P 1'
#
loop_
_entity.id
_entity.type
_entity.pdbx_description
1 polymer ?
#
loop_
_entity_poly.entity_id
_entity_poly.type
_entity_poly.pdbx_seq_one_letter_code
_entity_poly.pdbx_strand_id
1 'polypeptide(L)'
;MLSRNALVVVADGHTATLFRNRARHGLELEQTRSLSQKDFADAELESESSRDVDEAAFASGLADFLNDLVLRGKADEVAVIADPTTLGTMRKKYHKELQQRLAKEIAKTLTGADAGSVQRALS
;
A
#
# COMPACT_ATOMS: atom_id res chain seq x y z
N MET A 1 1.21 -16.60 7.89
CA MET A 1 1.11 -16.75 6.43
C MET A 1 -0.05 -15.89 5.98
N LEU A 2 0.08 -15.16 4.86
CA LEU A 2 -1.02 -14.35 4.37
C LEU A 2 -2.15 -15.25 3.84
N SER A 3 -3.38 -14.90 4.17
CA SER A 3 -4.59 -15.58 3.74
C SER A 3 -4.79 -15.46 2.23
N ARG A 4 -5.56 -16.37 1.65
CA ARG A 4 -6.01 -16.22 0.27
C ARG A 4 -6.79 -14.92 0.15
N ASN A 5 -6.55 -14.19 -0.92
CA ASN A 5 -7.16 -12.89 -1.23
C ASN A 5 -6.67 -11.72 -0.36
N ALA A 6 -5.63 -11.92 0.47
CA ALA A 6 -4.96 -10.84 1.18
C ALA A 6 -4.46 -9.76 0.21
N LEU A 7 -4.64 -8.51 0.60
CA LEU A 7 -4.19 -7.34 -0.16
C LEU A 7 -2.77 -6.99 0.31
N VAL A 8 -1.83 -6.97 -0.62
CA VAL A 8 -0.46 -6.53 -0.38
C VAL A 8 -0.23 -5.23 -1.12
N VAL A 9 0.26 -4.22 -0.42
CA VAL A 9 0.50 -2.88 -0.97
C VAL A 9 1.98 -2.60 -0.86
N VAL A 10 2.60 -2.23 -1.97
CA VAL A 10 4.02 -1.85 -2.03
C VAL A 10 4.10 -0.41 -2.47
N ALA A 11 4.67 0.49 -1.67
CA ALA A 11 4.76 1.92 -2.00
C ALA A 11 6.14 2.53 -1.69
N ASP A 12 6.52 3.61 -2.39
CA ASP A 12 7.72 4.42 -2.07
C ASP A 12 7.44 5.92 -1.93
N GLY A 13 6.19 6.28 -1.65
CA GLY A 13 5.82 7.68 -1.53
C GLY A 13 5.43 8.37 -2.84
N HIS A 14 5.78 7.80 -4.00
CA HIS A 14 5.36 8.36 -5.31
C HIS A 14 4.42 7.43 -6.07
N THR A 15 4.63 6.13 -5.93
CA THR A 15 3.82 5.11 -6.57
C THR A 15 3.50 4.00 -5.58
N ALA A 16 2.39 3.30 -5.82
CA ALA A 16 1.97 2.16 -5.03
C ALA A 16 1.44 1.05 -5.93
N THR A 17 1.95 -0.16 -5.75
CA THR A 17 1.48 -1.35 -6.46
C THR A 17 0.69 -2.23 -5.51
N LEU A 18 -0.51 -2.60 -5.94
CA LEU A 18 -1.41 -3.49 -5.22
C LEU A 18 -1.30 -4.90 -5.79
N PHE A 19 -0.98 -5.84 -4.92
CA PHE A 19 -0.98 -7.26 -5.21
C PHE A 19 -2.09 -7.96 -4.42
N ARG A 20 -2.62 -9.04 -4.98
CA ARG A 20 -3.49 -9.95 -4.24
C ARG A 20 -2.90 -11.34 -4.17
N ASN A 21 -2.96 -11.95 -2.98
CA ASN A 21 -2.59 -13.34 -2.82
C ASN A 21 -3.64 -14.26 -3.46
N ARG A 22 -3.31 -14.93 -4.56
CA ARG A 22 -4.19 -15.91 -5.22
C ARG A 22 -4.03 -17.33 -4.69
N ALA A 23 -2.89 -17.63 -4.08
CA ALA A 23 -2.58 -18.97 -3.57
C ALA A 23 -3.54 -19.40 -2.46
N ARG A 24 -3.91 -20.69 -2.47
CA ARG A 24 -4.61 -21.35 -1.34
C ARG A 24 -3.63 -21.81 -0.27
N HIS A 25 -2.41 -22.19 -0.67
CA HIS A 25 -1.31 -22.56 0.20
C HIS A 25 -0.04 -21.89 -0.33
N GLY A 26 0.66 -21.13 0.52
CA GLY A 26 1.83 -20.33 0.12
C GLY A 26 1.48 -18.88 -0.22
N LEU A 27 2.34 -18.25 -1.00
CA LEU A 27 2.18 -16.87 -1.46
C LEU A 27 2.24 -16.90 -2.98
N GLU A 28 1.21 -16.40 -3.67
CA GLU A 28 1.23 -16.14 -5.10
C GLU A 28 0.63 -14.76 -5.31
N LEU A 29 1.50 -13.77 -5.50
CA LEU A 29 1.10 -12.37 -5.57
C LEU A 29 0.82 -12.00 -7.02
N GLU A 30 -0.44 -11.72 -7.31
CA GLU A 30 -0.86 -11.20 -8.61
C GLU A 30 -1.00 -9.68 -8.50
N GLN A 31 -0.29 -8.93 -9.35
CA GLN A 31 -0.48 -7.49 -9.44
C GLN A 31 -1.88 -7.20 -9.98
N THR A 32 -2.66 -6.47 -9.20
CA THR A 32 -4.05 -6.12 -9.55
C THR A 32 -4.15 -4.71 -10.10
N ARG A 33 -3.42 -3.76 -9.50
CA ARG A 33 -3.45 -2.36 -9.89
C ARG A 33 -2.16 -1.67 -9.45
N SER A 34 -1.76 -0.65 -10.18
CA SER A 34 -0.77 0.34 -9.78
C SER A 34 -1.45 1.70 -9.62
N LEU A 35 -1.10 2.42 -8.57
CA LEU A 35 -1.54 3.77 -8.25
C LEU A 35 -0.31 4.66 -8.31
N SER A 36 -0.47 5.87 -8.82
CA SER A 36 0.58 6.88 -8.84
C SER A 36 0.05 8.15 -8.19
N GLN A 37 0.92 9.14 -8.00
CA GLN A 37 0.53 10.44 -7.47
C GLN A 37 -0.70 11.05 -8.16
N LYS A 38 -0.82 10.87 -9.48
CA LYS A 38 -1.96 11.34 -10.28
C LYS A 38 -3.30 10.69 -9.94
N ASP A 39 -3.31 9.48 -9.36
CA ASP A 39 -4.55 8.82 -8.92
C ASP A 39 -5.14 9.49 -7.66
N PHE A 40 -4.30 10.21 -6.89
CA PHE A 40 -4.70 10.87 -5.64
C PHE A 40 -4.68 12.40 -5.72
N ALA A 41 -3.95 12.96 -6.69
CA ALA A 41 -4.04 14.35 -7.07
C ALA A 41 -5.35 14.56 -7.85
N ASP A 42 -6.44 14.79 -7.11
CA ASP A 42 -7.67 15.35 -7.69
C ASP A 42 -7.31 16.68 -8.39
N ALA A 43 -7.93 16.93 -9.53
CA ALA A 43 -7.53 17.95 -10.49
C ALA A 43 -7.33 19.34 -9.86
N GLU A 44 -6.40 20.12 -10.43
CA GLU A 44 -6.25 21.60 -10.29
C GLU A 44 -5.09 22.15 -9.43
N LEU A 45 -4.00 21.42 -9.18
CA LEU A 45 -2.76 22.08 -8.73
C LEU A 45 -1.53 21.54 -9.46
N GLU A 46 -1.34 21.99 -10.70
CA GLU A 46 0.03 22.20 -11.20
C GLU A 46 0.61 23.37 -10.41
N SER A 47 1.20 23.07 -9.26
CA SER A 47 1.97 24.03 -8.50
C SER A 47 3.22 23.33 -8.04
N GLU A 48 4.35 24.00 -8.25
CA GLU A 48 5.70 23.61 -7.86
C GLU A 48 5.75 23.28 -6.36
N SER A 49 5.30 22.07 -6.03
CA SER A 49 5.25 21.52 -4.69
C SER A 49 6.57 20.82 -4.44
N SER A 50 7.12 21.00 -3.24
CA SER A 50 8.35 20.29 -2.86
C SER A 50 8.08 18.79 -2.85
N ARG A 51 9.01 17.98 -3.37
CA ARG A 51 8.89 16.51 -3.43
C ARG A 51 8.44 15.86 -2.11
N ASP A 52 8.84 16.40 -0.97
CA ASP A 52 8.43 15.91 0.34
C ASP A 52 6.93 16.13 0.65
N VAL A 53 6.35 17.22 0.15
CA VAL A 53 4.91 17.53 0.30
C VAL A 53 4.09 16.58 -0.57
N ASP A 54 4.57 16.34 -1.78
CA ASP A 54 4.03 15.40 -2.75
C ASP A 54 4.00 13.96 -2.21
N GLU A 55 5.10 13.51 -1.60
CA GLU A 55 5.22 12.20 -0.95
C GLU A 55 4.26 12.06 0.24
N ALA A 56 4.20 13.07 1.10
CA ALA A 56 3.31 13.04 2.26
C ALA A 56 1.83 13.04 1.85
N ALA A 57 1.46 13.79 0.80
CA ALA A 57 0.13 13.81 0.23
C ALA A 57 -0.25 12.45 -0.36
N PHE A 58 0.66 11.84 -1.12
CA PHE A 58 0.46 10.50 -1.67
C PHE A 58 0.30 9.45 -0.57
N ALA A 59 1.18 9.44 0.42
CA ALA A 59 1.11 8.51 1.55
C ALA A 59 -0.21 8.67 2.33
N SER A 60 -0.69 9.91 2.51
CA SER A 60 -2.00 10.16 3.11
C SER A 60 -3.13 9.60 2.23
N GLY A 61 -3.13 9.91 0.93
CA GLY A 61 -4.16 9.44 0.00
C GLY A 61 -4.22 7.91 -0.09
N LEU A 62 -3.05 7.26 -0.08
CA LEU A 62 -2.95 5.80 -0.06
C LEU A 62 -3.52 5.24 1.25
N ALA A 63 -3.19 5.81 2.40
CA ALA A 63 -3.75 5.38 3.68
C ALA A 63 -5.28 5.52 3.71
N ASP A 64 -5.81 6.65 3.23
CA ASP A 64 -7.25 6.89 3.14
C ASP A 64 -7.95 5.89 2.20
N PHE A 65 -7.31 5.56 1.07
CA PHE A 65 -7.80 4.52 0.16
C PHE A 65 -7.82 3.13 0.80
N LEU A 66 -6.78 2.75 1.54
CA LEU A 66 -6.74 1.47 2.25
C LEU A 66 -7.78 1.41 3.38
N ASN A 67 -7.97 2.52 4.10
CA ASN A 67 -9.03 2.65 5.08
C ASN A 67 -10.40 2.36 4.44
N ASP A 68 -10.71 3.03 3.32
CA ASP A 68 -11.97 2.85 2.59
C ASP A 68 -12.16 1.39 2.11
N LEU A 69 -11.11 0.75 1.58
CA LEU A 69 -11.17 -0.65 1.16
C LEU A 69 -11.52 -1.60 2.32
N VAL A 70 -10.90 -1.40 3.49
CA VAL A 70 -11.18 -2.22 4.67
C VAL A 70 -12.58 -1.95 5.21
N LEU A 71 -12.98 -0.68 5.33
CA LEU A 71 -14.32 -0.27 5.77
C LEU A 71 -15.43 -0.84 4.87
N ARG A 72 -15.17 -0.97 3.57
CA ARG A 72 -16.10 -1.59 2.61
C ARG A 72 -16.08 -3.12 2.62
N GLY A 73 -15.28 -3.75 3.48
CA GLY A 73 -15.12 -5.21 3.53
C GLY A 73 -14.47 -5.78 2.27
N LYS A 74 -13.71 -4.98 1.51
CA LYS A 74 -13.00 -5.45 0.30
C LYS A 74 -11.61 -5.98 0.60
N ALA A 75 -11.08 -5.71 1.80
CA ALA A 75 -9.78 -6.15 2.24
C ALA A 75 -9.87 -6.67 3.68
N ASP A 76 -9.94 -7.99 3.84
CA ASP A 76 -10.01 -8.63 5.14
C ASP A 76 -8.65 -8.77 5.82
N GLU A 77 -7.59 -8.81 5.02
CA GLU A 77 -6.20 -8.94 5.47
C GLU A 77 -5.32 -8.07 4.57
N VAL A 78 -4.55 -7.17 5.19
CA VAL A 78 -3.72 -6.19 4.50
C VAL A 78 -2.27 -6.34 4.92
N ALA A 79 -1.35 -6.32 3.95
CA ALA A 79 0.07 -6.16 4.20
C ALA A 79 0.57 -4.89 3.51
N VAL A 80 1.34 -4.07 4.21
CA VAL A 80 1.90 -2.83 3.68
C VAL A 80 3.41 -2.91 3.69
N ILE A 81 4.04 -2.61 2.57
CA ILE A 81 5.48 -2.56 2.39
C ILE A 81 5.80 -1.18 1.83
N ALA A 82 6.47 -0.35 2.61
CA ALA A 82 6.92 0.94 2.12
C ALA A 82 8.18 1.38 2.85
N ASP A 83 8.82 2.45 2.36
CA ASP A 83 9.92 3.08 3.09
C ASP A 83 9.45 3.61 4.46
N PRO A 84 10.36 3.80 5.44
CA PRO A 84 9.99 4.20 6.79
C PRO A 84 9.32 5.58 6.86
N THR A 85 9.60 6.48 5.93
CA THR A 85 9.01 7.83 5.89
C THR A 85 7.53 7.74 5.48
N THR A 86 7.26 7.06 4.36
CA THR A 86 5.90 6.78 3.87
C THR A 86 5.07 6.04 4.92
N LEU A 87 5.61 4.98 5.53
CA LEU A 87 4.91 4.27 6.62
C LEU A 87 4.62 5.19 7.80
N GLY A 88 5.56 6.06 8.17
CA GLY A 88 5.39 7.03 9.24
C GLY A 88 4.21 7.97 8.98
N THR A 89 4.02 8.41 7.73
CA THR A 89 2.88 9.23 7.33
C THR A 89 1.59 8.42 7.29
N MET A 90 1.59 7.23 6.68
CA MET A 90 0.42 6.35 6.60
C MET A 90 -0.12 5.96 7.98
N ARG A 91 0.76 5.60 8.93
CA ARG A 91 0.40 5.19 10.30
C ARG A 91 -0.39 6.27 11.06
N LYS A 92 -0.15 7.56 10.79
CA LYS A 92 -0.90 8.66 11.41
C LYS A 92 -2.35 8.72 10.95
N LYS A 93 -2.65 8.14 9.79
CA LYS A 93 -3.95 8.16 9.10
C LYS A 93 -4.68 6.83 9.16
N TYR A 94 -4.05 5.76 9.62
CA TYR A 94 -4.69 4.45 9.69
C TYR A 94 -5.95 4.48 10.57
N HIS A 95 -7.05 4.01 9.99
CA HIS A 95 -8.28 3.77 10.71
C HIS A 95 -8.13 2.52 11.60
N LYS A 96 -8.89 2.46 12.69
CA LYS A 96 -8.85 1.34 13.64
C LYS A 96 -9.11 -0.02 12.97
N GLU A 97 -10.01 -0.06 11.99
CA GLU A 97 -10.26 -1.27 11.21
C GLU A 97 -9.07 -1.69 10.36
N LEU A 98 -8.42 -0.75 9.66
CA LEU A 98 -7.21 -1.06 8.89
C LEU A 98 -6.12 -1.61 9.80
N GLN A 99 -5.91 -1.02 10.98
CA GLN A 99 -4.94 -1.52 11.96
C GLN A 99 -5.26 -2.93 12.44
N GLN A 100 -6.55 -3.28 12.58
CA GLN A 100 -6.97 -4.64 12.95
C GLN A 100 -6.81 -5.65 11.81
N ARG A 101 -6.97 -5.22 10.56
CA ARG A 101 -6.78 -6.09 9.38
C ARG A 101 -5.32 -6.12 8.88
N LEU A 102 -4.44 -5.28 9.44
CA LEU A 102 -3.04 -5.21 9.07
C LEU A 102 -2.29 -6.44 9.59
N ALA A 103 -2.06 -7.42 8.71
CA ALA A 103 -1.36 -8.66 9.05
C ALA A 103 0.16 -8.50 9.07
N LYS A 104 0.71 -7.66 8.19
CA LYS A 104 2.14 -7.39 8.12
C LYS A 104 2.42 -5.95 7.70
N GLU A 105 3.45 -5.37 8.29
CA GLU A 105 3.99 -4.09 7.86
C GLU A 105 5.52 -4.18 7.80
N ILE A 106 6.09 -3.80 6.66
CA ILE A 106 7.54 -3.93 6.41
C ILE A 106 8.08 -2.59 5.94
N ALA A 107 9.02 -2.03 6.71
CA ALA A 107 9.75 -0.83 6.34
C ALA A 107 10.84 -1.16 5.30
N LYS A 108 10.46 -1.28 4.03
CA LYS A 108 11.36 -1.57 2.91
C LYS A 108 10.82 -1.01 1.61
N THR A 109 11.68 -0.36 0.83
CA THR A 109 11.35 0.08 -0.53
C THR A 109 11.47 -1.11 -1.49
N LEU A 110 10.33 -1.60 -1.99
CA LEU A 110 10.26 -2.67 -3.01
C LEU A 110 9.49 -2.25 -4.25
N THR A 111 9.30 -0.95 -4.44
CA THR A 111 8.61 -0.40 -5.60
C THR A 111 9.39 -0.74 -6.87
N GLY A 112 8.68 -1.27 -7.88
CA GLY A 112 9.29 -1.80 -9.10
C GLY A 112 9.94 -3.18 -8.97
N ALA A 113 9.94 -3.78 -7.78
CA ALA A 113 10.40 -5.15 -7.60
C ALA A 113 9.34 -6.15 -8.10
N ASP A 114 9.82 -7.27 -8.66
CA ASP A 114 8.94 -8.35 -9.11
C ASP A 114 8.17 -9.01 -7.95
N ALA A 115 7.04 -9.64 -8.25
CA ALA A 115 6.22 -10.38 -7.29
C ALA A 115 7.07 -11.34 -6.43
N GLY A 116 8.06 -12.00 -7.04
CA GLY A 116 9.01 -12.88 -6.33
C GLY A 116 9.76 -12.19 -5.19
N SER A 117 10.19 -10.95 -5.38
CA SER A 117 10.90 -10.16 -4.36
C SER A 117 9.97 -9.77 -3.21
N VAL A 118 8.72 -9.40 -3.55
CA VAL A 118 7.68 -9.05 -2.58
C VAL A 118 7.28 -10.28 -1.77
N GLN A 119 7.12 -11.44 -2.42
CA GLN A 119 6.86 -12.72 -1.77
C GLN A 119 7.95 -13.08 -0.77
N ARG A 120 9.24 -12.93 -1.13
CA ARG A 120 10.36 -13.20 -0.23
C ARG A 120 10.39 -12.28 0.98
N ALA A 121 9.98 -11.03 0.83
CA ALA A 121 9.86 -10.11 1.97
C ALA A 121 8.71 -10.51 2.92
N LEU A 122 7.65 -11.13 2.38
CA LEU A 122 6.47 -11.57 3.14
C LEU A 122 6.52 -13.02 3.61
N SER A 123 7.49 -13.79 3.14
CA SER A 123 7.70 -15.19 3.52
C SER A 123 8.11 -15.36 4.98
#